data_AF-A0A383C4W5-F1
#
_entry.id   AF-A0A383C4W5-F1
#
_cell.length_a   1.000
_cell.length_b   1.000
_cell.length_c   1.000
_cell.angle_alpha   90.00
_cell.angle_beta   90.00
_cell.angle_gamma   90.00
#
_symmetry.space_group_name_H-M   'P 1'
#
loop_
_entity.id
_entity.type
_entity.pdbx_description
1 polymer ?
#
loop_
_entity_poly.entity_id
_entity_poly.type
_entity_poly.pdbx_seq_one_letter_code
_entity_poly.pdbx_strand_id
1 'polypeptide(L)'
;KDTLIKVDFDRTTVKKWRLKEEWFFDKQRSVIDVKIIGICPMQEGKDEITGEPTGFFDPLFWVYFPEARPIFANAEILNLMKNDAERRTYDDVFWKRMFGSYIIKESNVYDRKVNEYMIGLDALLKSEEIKTEIFNIEHDLWEY
;
A
#
# COMPACT_ATOMS: atom_id res chain seq x y z
N LYS A 1 -23.27 -32.25 13.06
CA LYS A 1 -23.63 -31.17 12.12
C LYS A 1 -22.70 -30.03 12.44
N ASP A 2 -21.72 -29.79 11.57
CA ASP A 2 -20.77 -28.69 11.73
C ASP A 2 -21.51 -27.39 11.44
N THR A 3 -21.58 -26.50 12.42
CA THR A 3 -22.33 -25.24 12.28
C THR A 3 -21.41 -24.21 11.66
N LEU A 4 -21.60 -23.92 10.38
CA LEU A 4 -20.89 -22.83 9.70
C LEU A 4 -21.28 -21.49 10.35
N ILE A 5 -20.39 -20.94 11.16
CA ILE A 5 -20.50 -19.57 11.67
C ILE A 5 -20.16 -18.63 10.52
N LYS A 6 -21.18 -18.05 9.88
CA LYS A 6 -20.98 -17.01 8.87
C LYS A 6 -20.84 -15.67 9.59
N VAL A 7 -19.63 -15.11 9.57
CA VAL A 7 -19.38 -13.74 10.01
C VAL A 7 -19.62 -12.83 8.80
N ASP A 8 -20.52 -11.85 8.96
CA ASP A 8 -20.78 -10.86 7.92
C ASP A 8 -19.58 -9.91 7.78
N PHE A 9 -19.24 -9.56 6.53
CA PHE A 9 -18.12 -8.68 6.27
C PHE A 9 -18.53 -7.22 6.36
N ASP A 10 -18.16 -6.58 7.47
CA ASP A 10 -18.34 -5.15 7.65
C ASP A 10 -17.21 -4.35 6.98
N ARG A 11 -17.57 -3.59 5.94
CA ARG A 11 -16.67 -2.75 5.15
C ARG A 11 -16.00 -1.65 5.99
N THR A 12 -16.62 -1.22 7.08
CA THR A 12 -16.10 -0.15 7.95
C THR A 12 -14.89 -0.58 8.78
N THR A 13 -14.63 -1.89 8.84
CA THR A 13 -13.50 -2.46 9.59
C THR A 13 -12.16 -2.35 8.85
N VAL A 14 -12.20 -2.07 7.53
CA VAL A 14 -11.00 -1.87 6.71
C VAL A 14 -10.41 -0.49 7.01
N LYS A 15 -9.24 -0.47 7.66
CA LYS A 15 -8.57 0.77 8.09
C LYS A 15 -7.27 1.06 7.34
N LYS A 16 -6.65 0.04 6.76
CA LYS A 16 -5.37 0.16 6.05
C LYS A 16 -5.41 -0.56 4.73
N TRP A 17 -4.54 -0.14 3.83
CA TRP A 17 -4.36 -0.76 2.52
C TRP A 17 -2.89 -1.14 2.35
N ARG A 18 -2.66 -2.33 1.84
CA ARG A 18 -1.34 -2.80 1.42
C ARG A 18 -1.27 -2.78 -0.09
N LEU A 19 -0.22 -2.17 -0.62
CA LEU A 19 0.03 -2.07 -2.05
C LEU A 19 1.20 -2.98 -2.41
N LYS A 20 1.11 -3.64 -3.56
CA LYS A 20 2.24 -4.32 -4.21
C LYS A 20 2.63 -3.52 -5.43
N GLU A 21 3.83 -2.98 -5.40
CA GLU A 21 4.39 -2.13 -6.45
C GLU A 21 5.55 -2.86 -7.14
N GLU A 22 5.69 -2.63 -8.43
CA GLU A 22 6.84 -3.02 -9.25
C GLU A 22 7.47 -1.74 -9.80
N TRP A 23 8.74 -1.58 -9.49
CA TRP A 23 9.56 -0.47 -9.95
C TRP A 23 10.40 -0.99 -11.12
N PHE A 24 10.24 -0.39 -12.29
CA PHE A 24 10.94 -0.83 -13.49
C PHE A 24 11.54 0.37 -14.21
N PHE A 25 12.69 0.13 -14.84
CA PHE A 25 13.40 1.14 -15.61
C PHE A 25 13.04 1.02 -17.09
N ASP A 26 12.45 2.08 -17.65
CA ASP A 26 12.24 2.19 -19.09
C ASP A 26 13.50 2.73 -19.78
N LYS A 27 14.23 1.84 -20.45
CA LYS A 27 15.46 2.17 -21.19
C LYS A 27 15.25 3.19 -22.32
N GLN A 28 14.05 3.29 -22.88
CA GLN A 28 13.79 4.22 -23.98
C GLN A 28 13.62 5.65 -23.48
N ARG A 29 13.05 5.79 -22.27
CA ARG A 29 12.76 7.08 -21.65
C ARG A 29 13.81 7.50 -20.64
N SER A 30 14.67 6.58 -20.21
CA SER A 30 15.59 6.74 -19.08
C SER A 30 14.88 7.18 -17.80
N VAL A 31 13.66 6.67 -17.58
CA VAL A 31 12.84 6.99 -16.41
C VAL A 31 12.51 5.71 -15.66
N ILE A 32 12.51 5.78 -14.33
CA ILE A 32 11.93 4.73 -13.47
C ILE A 32 10.44 4.99 -13.37
N ASP A 33 9.64 4.00 -13.79
CA ASP A 33 8.20 4.02 -13.63
C ASP A 33 7.76 3.05 -12.52
N VAL A 34 6.70 3.44 -11.81
CA VAL A 34 6.10 2.64 -10.74
C VAL A 34 4.77 2.07 -11.22
N LYS A 35 4.63 0.76 -11.13
CA LYS A 35 3.39 0.06 -11.45
C LYS A 35 2.81 -0.61 -10.22
N ILE A 36 1.59 -0.23 -9.85
CA ILE A 36 0.83 -0.94 -8.82
C ILE A 36 0.24 -2.20 -9.46
N ILE A 37 0.65 -3.36 -8.94
CA ILE A 37 0.17 -4.68 -9.40
C ILE A 37 -1.09 -5.06 -8.65
N GLY A 38 -1.10 -4.84 -7.33
CA GLY A 38 -2.18 -5.31 -6.47
C GLY A 38 -2.43 -4.41 -5.29
N ILE A 39 -3.68 -4.41 -4.84
CA ILE A 39 -4.15 -3.73 -3.65
C ILE A 39 -4.82 -4.75 -2.72
N CYS A 40 -4.56 -4.62 -1.42
CA CYS A 40 -5.09 -5.52 -0.41
C CYS A 40 -5.67 -4.71 0.75
N PRO A 41 -6.99 -4.79 1.02
CA PRO A 41 -7.57 -4.20 2.22
C PRO A 41 -7.11 -4.98 3.45
N MET A 42 -6.84 -4.23 4.52
CA MET A 42 -6.43 -4.78 5.80
C MET A 42 -7.42 -4.40 6.89
N GLN A 43 -7.85 -5.40 7.65
CA GLN A 43 -8.73 -5.26 8.80
C GLN A 43 -7.92 -5.28 10.08
N GLU A 44 -8.35 -4.52 11.09
CA GLU A 44 -7.76 -4.61 12.42
C GLU A 44 -8.18 -5.93 13.08
N GLY A 45 -7.18 -6.73 13.44
CA GLY A 45 -7.36 -7.97 14.18
C GLY A 45 -8.01 -7.68 15.54
N LYS A 46 -8.99 -8.50 15.89
CA LYS A 46 -9.63 -8.48 17.21
C LYS A 46 -9.26 -9.76 17.92
N ASP A 47 -8.90 -9.65 19.18
CA ASP A 47 -8.70 -10.82 20.02
C ASP A 47 -10.04 -11.55 20.19
N GLU A 48 -10.07 -12.87 19.92
CA GLU A 48 -11.28 -13.70 19.97
C GLU A 48 -11.85 -13.80 21.39
N ILE A 49 -11.04 -13.55 22.42
CA ILE A 49 -11.41 -13.72 23.83
C ILE A 49 -11.88 -12.39 24.45
N THR A 50 -11.19 -11.29 24.18
CA THR A 50 -11.47 -9.98 24.79
C THR A 50 -12.22 -9.02 23.86
N GLY A 51 -12.23 -9.28 22.55
CA GLY A 51 -12.80 -8.39 21.54
C GLY A 51 -12.02 -7.08 21.37
N GLU A 52 -10.88 -6.94 22.03
CA GLU A 52 -10.03 -5.75 21.95
C GLU A 52 -9.21 -5.75 20.65
N PRO A 53 -8.97 -4.57 20.06
CA PRO A 53 -8.12 -4.45 18.89
C PRO A 53 -6.68 -4.81 19.26
N THR A 54 -6.13 -5.84 18.61
CA THR A 54 -4.77 -6.33 18.89
C THR A 54 -3.69 -5.40 18.32
N GLY A 55 -4.09 -4.37 17.55
CA GLY A 55 -3.18 -3.44 16.85
C GLY A 55 -2.48 -4.04 15.63
N PHE A 56 -2.64 -5.34 15.39
CA PHE A 56 -2.24 -6.00 14.16
C PHE A 56 -3.30 -5.83 13.08
N PHE A 57 -2.83 -5.74 11.84
CA PHE A 57 -3.70 -5.61 10.67
C PHE A 57 -3.54 -6.85 9.81
N ASP A 58 -4.63 -7.58 9.62
CA ASP A 58 -4.65 -8.80 8.85
C ASP A 58 -5.04 -8.50 7.40
N PRO A 59 -4.27 -9.01 6.42
CA PRO A 59 -4.62 -8.86 5.01
C PRO A 59 -5.84 -9.74 4.68
N LEU A 60 -6.84 -9.17 4.01
CA LEU A 60 -8.06 -9.90 3.66
C LEU A 60 -7.89 -10.68 2.35
N PHE A 61 -7.73 -9.96 1.22
CA PHE A 61 -7.54 -10.55 -0.10
C PHE A 61 -6.77 -9.61 -1.02
N TRP A 62 -6.19 -10.14 -2.08
CA TRP A 62 -5.52 -9.33 -3.10
C TRP A 62 -6.46 -9.08 -4.29
N VAL A 63 -6.54 -7.84 -4.71
CA VAL A 63 -7.22 -7.42 -5.94
C VAL A 63 -6.17 -6.98 -6.94
N TYR A 64 -6.33 -7.44 -8.19
CA TYR A 64 -5.49 -6.99 -9.27
C TYR A 64 -5.81 -5.53 -9.63
N PHE A 65 -4.83 -4.65 -9.45
CA PHE A 65 -5.07 -3.20 -9.51
C PHE A 65 -5.53 -2.71 -10.90
N PRO A 66 -4.97 -3.21 -12.02
CA PRO A 66 -5.42 -2.78 -13.36
C PRO A 66 -6.90 -3.05 -13.64
N GLU A 67 -7.46 -4.14 -13.12
CA GLU A 67 -8.89 -4.46 -13.26
C GLU A 67 -9.77 -3.58 -12.36
N ALA A 68 -9.26 -3.17 -11.19
CA ALA A 68 -9.97 -2.28 -10.28
C ALA A 68 -9.86 -0.80 -10.68
N ARG A 69 -8.94 -0.45 -11.58
CA ARG A 69 -8.69 0.92 -12.05
C ARG A 69 -9.93 1.70 -12.51
N PRO A 70 -10.84 1.17 -13.36
CA PRO A 70 -12.04 1.90 -13.75
C PRO A 70 -12.95 2.21 -12.54
N ILE A 71 -12.95 1.39 -11.49
CA ILE A 71 -13.72 1.66 -10.28
C ILE A 71 -13.09 2.85 -9.53
N PHE A 72 -11.77 2.87 -9.39
CA PHE A 72 -11.05 3.96 -8.74
C PHE A 72 -11.08 5.29 -9.51
N ALA A 73 -11.13 5.23 -10.84
CA ALA A 73 -11.29 6.41 -11.69
C ALA A 73 -12.69 7.04 -11.58
N ASN A 74 -13.72 6.23 -11.32
CA ASN A 74 -15.09 6.74 -11.12
C ASN A 74 -15.38 7.12 -9.66
N ALA A 75 -14.53 6.71 -8.71
CA ALA A 75 -14.68 7.03 -7.31
C ALA A 75 -14.00 8.38 -7.01
N GLU A 76 -14.82 9.42 -6.79
CA GLU A 76 -14.36 10.75 -6.40
C GLU A 76 -13.99 10.80 -4.91
N ILE A 77 -12.88 11.46 -4.59
CA ILE A 77 -12.50 11.79 -3.23
C ILE A 77 -13.07 13.16 -2.91
N LEU A 78 -13.88 13.23 -1.86
CA LEU A 78 -14.36 14.50 -1.33
C LEU A 78 -13.17 15.23 -0.69
N ASN A 79 -12.78 16.38 -1.25
CA ASN A 79 -11.75 17.23 -0.66
C ASN A 79 -12.22 17.75 0.71
N LEU A 80 -11.61 17.28 1.78
CA LEU A 80 -11.95 17.67 3.16
C LEU A 80 -11.46 19.08 3.55
N MET A 81 -10.56 19.69 2.77
CA MET A 81 -10.00 21.01 3.06
C MET A 81 -9.77 21.82 1.78
N LYS A 82 -10.59 22.84 1.56
CA LYS A 82 -10.25 24.11 0.90
C LYS A 82 -10.28 24.25 -0.63
N ASN A 83 -10.61 23.24 -1.44
CA ASN A 83 -10.77 23.46 -2.89
C ASN A 83 -11.94 22.65 -3.48
N ASP A 84 -13.08 23.31 -3.66
CA ASP A 84 -14.33 22.76 -4.23
C ASP A 84 -14.21 22.53 -5.75
N ALA A 85 -13.29 23.25 -6.41
CA ALA A 85 -13.09 23.16 -7.85
C ALA A 85 -12.24 21.95 -8.30
N GLU A 86 -11.45 21.37 -7.40
CA GLU A 86 -10.55 20.28 -7.74
C GLU A 86 -11.22 18.93 -7.50
N ARG A 87 -11.77 18.30 -8.55
CA ARG A 87 -12.20 16.91 -8.49
C ARG A 87 -10.99 16.00 -8.57
N ARG A 88 -10.75 15.20 -7.54
CA ARG A 88 -9.71 14.16 -7.53
C ARG A 88 -10.36 12.80 -7.43
N THR A 89 -9.86 11.86 -8.22
CA THR A 89 -10.28 10.46 -8.16
C THR A 89 -9.31 9.65 -7.31
N TYR A 90 -9.72 8.46 -6.86
CA TYR A 90 -8.77 7.54 -6.21
C TYR A 90 -7.64 7.14 -7.15
N ASP A 91 -7.89 7.02 -8.46
CA ASP A 91 -6.83 6.76 -9.44
C ASP A 91 -5.76 7.86 -9.41
N ASP A 92 -6.17 9.14 -9.38
CA ASP A 92 -5.22 10.27 -9.31
C ASP A 92 -4.35 10.24 -8.06
N VAL A 93 -4.90 9.83 -6.92
CA VAL A 93 -4.15 9.72 -5.66
C VAL A 93 -3.09 8.64 -5.75
N PHE A 94 -3.42 7.48 -6.31
CA PHE A 94 -2.46 6.41 -6.50
C PHE A 94 -1.41 6.78 -7.54
N TRP A 95 -1.82 7.41 -8.65
CA TRP A 95 -0.93 7.78 -9.74
C TRP A 95 0.05 8.89 -9.36
N LYS A 96 -0.42 9.92 -8.65
CA LYS A 96 0.42 11.02 -8.15
C LYS A 96 1.11 10.69 -6.82
N ARG A 97 0.93 9.47 -6.30
CA ARG A 97 1.46 9.02 -5.00
C ARG A 97 1.10 9.96 -3.84
N MET A 98 -0.12 10.50 -3.83
CA MET A 98 -0.60 11.42 -2.79
C MET A 98 -1.07 10.67 -1.55
N PHE A 99 -0.22 9.81 -0.98
CA PHE A 99 -0.51 9.02 0.21
C PHE A 99 0.75 8.83 1.07
N GLY A 100 0.56 8.68 2.38
CA GLY A 100 1.63 8.28 3.30
C GLY A 100 1.76 6.76 3.31
N SER A 101 2.97 6.24 3.10
CA SER A 101 3.26 4.80 3.14
C SER A 101 4.61 4.52 3.76
N TYR A 102 4.77 3.30 4.28
CA TYR A 102 6.03 2.72 4.73
C TYR A 102 6.25 1.37 4.05
N ILE A 103 7.50 1.02 3.81
CA ILE A 103 7.91 -0.20 3.13
C ILE A 103 7.96 -1.34 4.15
N ILE A 104 7.19 -2.39 3.89
CA ILE A 104 7.14 -3.59 4.74
C ILE A 104 8.08 -4.69 4.26
N LYS A 105 8.38 -4.69 2.96
CA LYS A 105 9.13 -5.72 2.26
C LYS A 105 9.65 -5.15 0.95
N GLU A 106 10.90 -5.43 0.66
CA GLU A 106 11.53 -5.22 -0.64
C GLU A 106 11.87 -6.57 -1.27
N SER A 107 12.21 -6.56 -2.55
CA SER A 107 12.73 -7.76 -3.21
C SER A 107 14.17 -8.00 -2.73
N ASN A 108 14.38 -9.03 -1.90
CA ASN A 108 15.70 -9.41 -1.44
C ASN A 108 15.95 -10.92 -1.61
N VAL A 109 17.22 -11.33 -1.60
CA VAL A 109 17.65 -12.72 -1.82
C VAL A 109 17.03 -13.69 -0.80
N TYR A 110 16.77 -13.22 0.41
CA TYR A 110 16.28 -14.04 1.52
C TYR A 110 14.74 -14.01 1.68
N ASP A 111 14.03 -13.30 0.80
CA ASP A 111 12.58 -13.03 0.84
C ASP A 111 12.01 -12.49 2.17
N ARG A 112 12.86 -11.89 3.02
CA ARG A 112 12.50 -11.46 4.38
C ARG A 112 11.79 -10.11 4.40
N LYS A 113 10.81 -9.94 5.29
CA LYS A 113 10.18 -8.63 5.58
C LYS A 113 11.09 -7.78 6.47
N VAL A 114 10.93 -6.46 6.40
CA VAL A 114 11.70 -5.50 7.22
C VAL A 114 11.56 -5.80 8.72
N ASN A 115 10.34 -6.17 9.14
CA ASN A 115 10.03 -6.46 10.53
C ASN A 115 10.56 -7.83 11.04
N GLU A 116 11.18 -8.65 10.17
CA GLU A 116 11.79 -9.92 10.58
C GLU A 116 13.23 -9.73 11.07
N TYR A 117 13.89 -8.62 10.73
CA TYR A 117 15.27 -8.35 11.12
C TYR A 117 15.45 -6.99 11.83
N MET A 118 14.48 -6.08 11.77
CA MET A 118 14.45 -4.83 12.54
C MET A 118 13.22 -4.80 13.45
N ILE A 119 13.34 -4.19 14.64
CA ILE A 119 12.26 -4.13 15.64
C ILE A 119 11.87 -2.67 15.88
N GLY A 120 10.58 -2.38 15.84
CA GLY A 120 10.03 -1.09 16.28
C GLY A 120 10.51 0.09 15.43
N LEU A 121 11.17 1.07 16.07
CA LEU A 121 11.62 2.30 15.42
C LEU A 121 12.64 2.03 14.30
N ASP A 122 13.52 1.04 14.49
CA ASP A 122 14.55 0.70 13.51
C ASP A 122 13.93 0.16 12.22
N ALA A 123 12.76 -0.50 12.29
CA ALA A 123 12.04 -0.95 11.11
C ALA A 123 11.49 0.23 10.29
N LEU A 124 11.06 1.31 10.95
CA LEU A 124 10.60 2.54 10.29
C LEU A 124 11.76 3.29 9.65
N LEU A 125 12.89 3.42 10.37
CA LEU A 125 14.11 4.01 9.82
C LEU A 125 14.59 3.23 8.60
N LYS A 126 14.59 1.89 8.68
CA LYS A 126 14.99 1.05 7.56
C LYS A 126 14.06 1.21 6.34
N SER A 127 12.76 1.36 6.58
CA SER A 127 11.81 1.68 5.52
C SER A 127 12.15 3.02 4.82
N GLU A 128 12.50 4.05 5.59
CA GLU A 128 12.90 5.35 5.01
C GLU A 128 14.25 5.28 4.28
N GLU A 129 15.20 4.47 4.76
CA GLU A 129 16.46 4.21 4.05
C GLU A 129 16.21 3.59 2.68
N ILE A 130 15.39 2.52 2.60
CA ILE A 130 15.06 1.84 1.33
C ILE A 130 14.38 2.82 0.37
N LYS A 131 13.48 3.65 0.88
CA LYS A 131 12.82 4.69 0.09
C LYS A 131 13.81 5.72 -0.48
N THR A 132 14.80 6.11 0.34
CA THR A 132 15.86 7.03 -0.09
C THR A 132 16.77 6.39 -1.12
N GLU A 133 17.10 5.10 -0.97
CA GLU A 133 17.89 4.35 -1.95
C GLU A 133 17.19 4.29 -3.32
N ILE A 134 15.89 3.99 -3.35
CA ILE A 134 15.10 4.01 -4.59
C ILE A 134 15.15 5.41 -5.25
N PHE A 135 15.04 6.48 -4.46
CA PHE A 135 15.11 7.85 -4.95
C PHE A 135 16.50 8.22 -5.49
N ASN A 136 17.56 7.75 -4.84
CA ASN A 136 18.93 7.97 -5.31
C ASN A 136 19.20 7.23 -6.62
N ILE A 137 18.73 5.98 -6.74
CA ILE A 137 18.83 5.21 -8.00
C ILE A 137 18.12 5.96 -9.12
N GLU A 138 16.95 6.53 -8.85
CA GLU A 138 16.26 7.38 -9.82
C GLU A 138 17.14 8.56 -10.22
N HIS A 139 17.68 9.32 -9.25
CA HIS A 139 18.52 10.49 -9.51
C HIS A 139 19.80 10.18 -10.30
N ASP A 140 20.51 9.11 -9.95
CA ASP A 140 21.76 8.70 -10.61
C ASP A 140 21.53 8.32 -12.08
N LEU A 141 20.33 7.86 -12.44
CA LEU A 141 19.96 7.57 -13.82
C LEU A 141 19.70 8.84 -14.65
N TRP A 142 19.46 9.99 -14.01
CA TRP A 142 19.29 11.29 -14.68
C TRP A 142 20.62 12.02 -14.93
N GLU A 143 21.70 11.70 -14.20
CA GLU A 143 23.00 12.37 -14.35
C GLU A 143 23.86 11.88 -15.54
N TYR A 144 23.26 11.20 -16.54
CA TYR A 144 23.97 10.66 -17.72
C TYR A 144 23.24 10.93 -19.03
#